data_AF-A0A1Z4N2Y5-F1
#
_entry.id   AF-A0A1Z4N2Y5-F1
#
_cell.length_a   1.000
_cell.length_b   1.000
_cell.length_c   1.000
_cell.angle_alpha   90.00
_cell.angle_beta   90.00
_cell.angle_gamma   90.00
#
_symmetry.space_group_name_H-M   'P 1'
#
loop_
_entity.id
_entity.type
_entity.pdbx_description
1 polymer ?
#
loop_
_entity_poly.entity_id
_entity_poly.type
_entity_poly.pdbx_seq_one_letter_code
_entity_poly.pdbx_strand_id
1 'polypeptide(L)'
;MANKTERLAQFIKGLRGTTSQRRFSQQLGVSKSCVNFWESGLAFPDTGNLEKLAALKGWTLAELQTYLVKGELPSDDTLQQIITKLRSLPTEAVAQVASAAVETLASRSQSVQAMIK
;
A
#
# COMPACT_ATOMS: atom_id res chain seq x y z
N MET A 1 20.93 6.26 10.70
CA MET A 1 19.61 6.35 10.05
C MET A 1 19.69 5.59 8.75
N ALA A 2 18.74 4.70 8.45
CA ALA A 2 18.79 3.93 7.21
C ALA A 2 18.72 4.88 6.01
N ASN A 3 19.65 4.75 5.06
CA ASN A 3 19.64 5.59 3.86
C ASN A 3 18.53 5.12 2.88
N LYS A 4 18.25 5.92 1.85
CA LYS A 4 17.20 5.65 0.85
C LYS A 4 17.31 4.25 0.24
N THR A 5 18.54 3.81 -0.04
CA THR A 5 18.85 2.53 -0.67
C THR A 5 18.59 1.36 0.29
N GLU A 6 18.97 1.49 1.56
CA GLU A 6 18.70 0.50 2.60
C GLU A 6 17.20 0.32 2.84
N ARG A 7 16.42 1.41 2.86
CA ARG A 7 14.95 1.35 2.97
C ARG A 7 14.33 0.64 1.78
N LEU A 8 14.81 0.91 0.57
CA LEU A 8 14.34 0.21 -0.63
C LEU A 8 14.65 -1.30 -0.55
N ALA A 9 15.87 -1.65 -0.15
CA ALA A 9 16.26 -3.05 -0.02
C ALA A 9 15.39 -3.79 1.01
N GLN A 10 15.09 -3.17 2.15
CA GLN A 10 14.17 -3.70 3.16
C GLN A 10 12.74 -3.81 2.64
N PHE A 11 12.26 -2.80 1.93
CA PHE A 11 10.94 -2.79 1.31
C PHE A 11 10.77 -3.95 0.32
N ILE A 12 11.74 -4.16 -0.57
CA ILE A 12 11.71 -5.24 -1.57
C ILE A 12 11.75 -6.61 -0.88
N LYS A 13 12.61 -6.79 0.12
CA LYS A 13 12.66 -8.02 0.92
C LYS A 13 11.34 -8.29 1.64
N GLY A 14 10.71 -7.24 2.19
CA GLY A 14 9.40 -7.32 2.82
C GLY A 14 8.29 -7.71 1.84
N LEU A 15 8.25 -7.10 0.65
CA LEU A 15 7.31 -7.46 -0.41
C LEU A 15 7.47 -8.91 -0.89
N ARG A 16 8.72 -9.35 -1.04
CA ARG A 16 9.02 -10.71 -1.49
C ARG A 16 8.68 -11.75 -0.42
N GLY A 17 8.88 -11.41 0.86
CA GLY A 17 8.72 -12.33 1.97
C GLY A 17 9.58 -13.59 1.80
N THR A 18 8.96 -14.76 1.86
CA THR A 18 9.62 -16.07 1.68
C THR A 18 9.79 -16.49 0.23
N THR A 19 9.24 -15.74 -0.73
CA THR A 19 9.34 -16.04 -2.16
C THR A 19 10.78 -15.93 -2.65
N SER A 20 11.22 -16.78 -3.58
CA SER A 20 12.57 -16.66 -4.16
C SER A 20 12.71 -15.40 -5.02
N GLN A 21 13.91 -14.82 -5.10
CA GLN A 21 14.19 -13.67 -5.99
C GLN A 21 13.80 -13.96 -7.45
N ARG A 22 13.97 -15.22 -7.90
CA ARG A 22 13.57 -15.64 -9.26
C ARG A 22 12.07 -15.48 -9.46
N ARG A 23 11.24 -16.06 -8.58
CA ARG A 23 9.78 -15.99 -8.70
C ARG A 23 9.27 -14.56 -8.53
N PHE A 24 9.86 -13.80 -7.62
CA PHE A 24 9.52 -12.39 -7.41
C PHE A 24 9.87 -11.53 -8.65
N SER A 25 11.04 -11.75 -9.27
CA SER A 25 11.42 -11.05 -10.50
C SER A 25 10.47 -11.32 -11.66
N GLN A 26 9.96 -12.56 -11.77
CA GLN A 26 8.94 -12.93 -12.76
C GLN A 26 7.62 -12.18 -12.52
N GLN A 27 7.17 -12.09 -11.27
CA GLN A 27 5.96 -11.34 -10.90
C GLN A 27 6.07 -9.85 -11.24
N LEU A 28 7.26 -9.27 -11.10
CA LEU A 28 7.57 -7.88 -11.46
C LEU A 28 7.82 -7.66 -12.96
N GLY A 29 8.01 -8.73 -13.75
CA GLY A 29 8.43 -8.64 -15.15
C GLY A 29 9.83 -8.02 -15.30
N VAL A 30 10.78 -8.40 -14.45
CA VAL A 30 12.19 -7.95 -14.47
C VAL A 30 13.15 -9.13 -14.36
N SER A 31 14.44 -8.90 -14.57
CA SER A 31 15.45 -9.95 -14.38
C SER A 31 15.70 -10.24 -12.88
N LYS A 32 16.10 -11.48 -12.55
CA LYS A 32 16.57 -11.84 -11.20
C LYS A 32 17.70 -10.91 -10.73
N SER A 33 18.61 -10.56 -11.65
CA SER A 33 19.76 -9.70 -11.36
C SER A 33 19.34 -8.31 -10.89
N CYS A 34 18.27 -7.74 -11.47
CA CYS A 34 17.69 -6.48 -11.00
C CYS A 34 17.28 -6.56 -9.54
N VAL A 35 16.50 -7.58 -9.17
CA VAL A 35 16.05 -7.80 -7.78
C VAL A 35 17.24 -7.98 -6.84
N ASN A 36 18.25 -8.77 -7.25
CA ASN A 36 19.46 -8.95 -6.45
C ASN A 36 20.20 -7.63 -6.22
N PHE A 37 20.43 -6.83 -7.27
CA PHE A 37 21.12 -5.55 -7.12
C PHE A 37 20.36 -4.55 -6.25
N TRP A 38 19.03 -4.54 -6.33
CA TRP A 38 18.21 -3.67 -5.48
C TRP A 38 18.20 -4.13 -4.02
N GLU A 39 18.07 -5.43 -3.75
CA GLU A 39 18.10 -5.99 -2.39
C GLU A 39 19.47 -5.91 -1.70
N SER A 40 20.55 -5.85 -2.49
CA SER A 40 21.92 -5.62 -2.02
C SER A 40 22.29 -4.14 -1.95
N GLY A 41 21.45 -3.24 -2.48
CA GLY A 41 21.73 -1.81 -2.55
C GLY A 41 22.82 -1.41 -3.55
N LEU A 42 23.17 -2.29 -4.48
CA LEU A 42 24.18 -2.06 -5.53
C LEU A 42 23.64 -1.22 -6.68
N ALA A 43 22.31 -1.19 -6.87
CA ALA A 43 21.65 -0.38 -7.87
C ALA A 43 20.31 0.16 -7.35
N PHE A 44 19.87 1.28 -7.93
CA PHE A 44 18.56 1.87 -7.65
C PHE A 44 17.63 1.69 -8.87
N PRO A 45 16.37 1.25 -8.69
CA PRO A 45 15.43 1.10 -9.80
C PRO A 45 15.08 2.46 -10.43
N ASP A 46 14.78 2.42 -11.73
CA ASP A 46 14.16 3.54 -12.43
C ASP A 46 12.70 3.75 -11.99
N THR A 47 12.10 4.85 -12.47
CA THR A 47 10.72 5.22 -12.15
C THR A 47 9.71 4.10 -12.50
N GLY A 48 9.83 3.47 -13.66
CA GLY A 48 8.91 2.42 -14.08
C GLY A 48 8.96 1.19 -13.18
N ASN A 49 10.14 0.82 -12.68
CA ASN A 49 10.26 -0.29 -11.73
C ASN A 49 9.81 0.10 -10.32
N LEU A 50 9.98 1.37 -9.92
CA LEU A 50 9.41 1.88 -8.67
C LEU A 50 7.88 1.85 -8.68
N GLU A 51 7.24 2.19 -9.80
CA GLU A 51 5.79 2.10 -9.95
C GLU A 51 5.27 0.67 -9.78
N LYS A 52 5.94 -0.30 -10.41
CA LYS A 52 5.58 -1.73 -10.24
C LYS A 52 5.71 -2.18 -8.79
N LEU A 53 6.78 -1.76 -8.11
CA LEU A 53 7.01 -2.07 -6.70
C LEU A 53 5.96 -1.43 -5.79
N ALA A 54 5.58 -0.18 -6.05
CA ALA A 54 4.52 0.50 -5.31
C ALA A 54 3.16 -0.20 -5.51
N ALA A 55 2.81 -0.51 -6.76
CA ALA A 55 1.57 -1.18 -7.11
C ALA A 55 1.41 -2.55 -6.42
N LEU A 56 2.50 -3.32 -6.30
CA LEU A 56 2.50 -4.59 -5.56
C LEU A 56 2.13 -4.46 -4.09
N LYS A 57 2.41 -3.30 -3.47
CA LYS A 57 1.99 -3.01 -2.09
C LYS A 57 0.60 -2.38 -2.00
N GLY A 58 0.01 -1.98 -3.11
CA GLY A 58 -1.18 -1.12 -3.14
C GLY A 58 -0.87 0.36 -2.87
N TRP A 59 0.37 0.80 -3.12
CA TRP A 59 0.80 2.19 -2.99
C TRP A 59 0.93 2.88 -4.35
N THR A 60 0.85 4.20 -4.33
CA THR A 60 1.27 5.09 -5.40
C THR A 60 2.79 5.28 -5.42
N LEU A 61 3.33 5.73 -6.56
CA LEU A 61 4.74 6.09 -6.66
C LEU A 61 5.13 7.16 -5.64
N ALA A 62 4.27 8.17 -5.44
CA ALA A 62 4.53 9.27 -4.51
C ALA A 62 4.61 8.79 -3.04
N GLU A 63 3.76 7.84 -2.65
CA GLU A 63 3.80 7.21 -1.33
C GLU A 63 5.09 6.41 -1.12
N LEU A 64 5.51 5.62 -2.12
CA LEU A 64 6.78 4.91 -2.05
C LEU A 64 7.97 5.89 -1.96
N GLN A 65 7.98 6.94 -2.78
CA GLN A 65 9.05 7.95 -2.74
C GLN A 65 9.11 8.67 -1.39
N THR A 66 7.95 9.00 -0.83
CA THR A 66 7.85 9.61 0.52
C THR A 66 8.43 8.68 1.58
N TYR A 67 8.06 7.40 1.55
CA TYR A 67 8.62 6.38 2.44
C TYR A 67 10.14 6.26 2.31
N LEU A 68 10.67 6.23 1.08
CA LEU A 68 12.10 6.09 0.84
C LEU A 68 12.91 7.29 1.36
N VAL A 69 12.36 8.50 1.30
CA VAL A 69 13.01 9.73 1.78
C VAL A 69 12.85 9.91 3.29
N LYS A 70 11.61 9.90 3.78
CA LYS A 70 11.28 10.24 5.18
C LYS A 70 11.36 9.04 6.12
N GLY A 71 11.25 7.82 5.61
CA GLY A 71 11.13 6.60 6.42
C GLY A 71 9.75 6.42 7.06
N GLU A 72 8.81 7.29 6.73
CA GLU A 72 7.43 7.25 7.21
C GLU A 72 6.62 6.31 6.32
N LEU A 73 5.98 5.30 6.91
CA LEU A 73 5.02 4.49 6.18
C LEU A 73 3.81 5.39 5.83
N PRO A 74 3.34 5.40 4.57
CA PRO A 74 1.98 5.83 4.24
C PRO A 74 1.04 5.13 5.22
N SER A 75 0.23 5.91 5.95
CA SER A 75 -0.49 5.36 7.09
C SER A 75 -1.37 4.19 6.65
N ASP A 76 -1.10 2.98 7.17
CA ASP A 76 -2.02 1.83 7.06
C ASP A 76 -3.36 2.09 7.78
N ASP A 77 -3.51 3.25 8.42
CA ASP A 77 -4.74 3.75 9.01
C ASP A 77 -5.75 4.12 7.92
N THR A 78 -6.31 3.08 7.31
CA THR A 78 -7.36 3.12 6.30
C THR A 78 -8.53 3.99 6.77
N LEU A 79 -8.81 3.99 8.08
CA LEU A 79 -9.82 4.85 8.67
C LEU A 79 -9.42 6.32 8.57
N GLN A 80 -8.19 6.70 8.92
CA GLN A 80 -7.72 8.08 8.74
C GLN A 80 -7.66 8.51 7.27
N GLN A 81 -7.32 7.60 6.35
CA GLN A 81 -7.39 7.89 4.92
C GLN A 81 -8.84 8.16 4.47
N ILE A 82 -9.80 7.36 4.93
CA ILE A 82 -11.24 7.58 4.66
C ILE A 82 -11.69 8.91 5.25
N ILE A 83 -11.34 9.20 6.50
CA ILE A 83 -11.69 10.46 7.17
C ILE A 83 -11.10 11.66 6.43
N THR A 84 -9.83 11.58 6.02
CA THR A 84 -9.15 12.66 5.31
C THR A 84 -9.78 12.90 3.94
N LYS A 85 -10.07 11.83 3.18
CA LYS A 85 -10.77 11.94 1.89
C LYS A 85 -12.15 12.54 2.08
N LEU A 86 -12.94 12.04 3.04
CA LEU A 86 -14.29 12.54 3.34
C LEU A 86 -14.32 14.05 3.61
N ARG A 87 -13.33 14.58 4.36
CA ARG A 87 -13.20 16.03 4.65
C ARG A 87 -12.96 16.90 3.42
N SER A 88 -12.46 16.33 2.34
CA SER A 88 -12.13 17.05 1.09
C SER A 88 -13.24 16.99 0.02
N LEU A 89 -14.30 16.23 0.26
CA LEU A 89 -15.37 16.00 -0.72
C LEU A 89 -16.42 17.13 -0.74
N PRO A 90 -17.10 17.36 -1.88
CA PRO A 90 -18.28 18.21 -1.92
C PRO A 90 -19.44 17.61 -1.11
N THR A 91 -20.34 18.46 -0.63
CA THR A 91 -21.44 18.09 0.29
C THR A 91 -22.29 16.92 -0.19
N GLU A 92 -22.57 16.85 -1.50
CA GLU A 92 -23.34 15.76 -2.10
C GLU A 92 -22.65 14.40 -1.94
N ALA A 93 -21.34 14.33 -2.20
CA ALA A 93 -20.56 13.11 -2.04
C ALA A 93 -20.44 12.69 -0.56
N VAL A 94 -20.36 13.65 0.36
CA VAL A 94 -20.40 13.37 1.81
C VAL A 94 -21.75 12.74 2.21
N ALA A 95 -22.87 13.25 1.69
CA ALA A 95 -24.19 12.70 1.97
C ALA A 95 -24.34 11.25 1.47
N GLN A 96 -23.79 10.93 0.29
CA GLN A 96 -23.77 9.56 -0.23
C GLN A 96 -22.97 8.61 0.67
N VAL A 97 -21.79 9.02 1.13
CA VAL A 97 -20.98 8.23 2.08
C VAL A 97 -21.72 8.04 3.41
N ALA A 98 -22.41 9.06 3.90
CA ALA A 98 -23.21 8.97 5.13
C ALA A 98 -24.36 7.96 5.00
N SER A 99 -25.09 7.94 3.89
CA SER A 99 -26.15 6.96 3.63
C SER A 99 -25.60 5.53 3.65
N ALA A 100 -24.52 5.29 2.90
CA ALA A 100 -23.89 3.97 2.84
C ALA A 100 -23.38 3.51 4.22
N ALA A 101 -22.87 4.42 5.04
CA ALA A 101 -22.45 4.11 6.41
C ALA A 101 -23.63 3.70 7.31
N VAL A 102 -24.74 4.43 7.24
CA VAL A 102 -25.97 4.11 7.99
C VAL A 102 -26.55 2.77 7.55
N GLU A 103 -26.65 2.53 6.24
CA GLU A 103 -27.11 1.25 5.69
C GLU A 103 -26.25 0.08 6.17
N THR A 104 -24.92 0.24 6.13
CA THR A 104 -23.97 -0.76 6.61
C THR A 104 -24.17 -1.08 8.09
N LEU A 105 -24.38 -0.06 8.93
CA LEU A 105 -24.64 -0.25 10.36
C LEU A 105 -25.97 -0.96 10.59
N ALA A 106 -27.04 -0.54 9.90
CA ALA A 106 -28.36 -1.16 10.00
C ALA A 106 -28.32 -2.66 9.63
N SER A 107 -27.67 -3.00 8.51
CA SER A 107 -27.51 -4.41 8.10
C SER A 107 -26.75 -5.25 9.13
N ARG A 108 -25.70 -4.69 9.75
CA ARG A 108 -24.92 -5.39 10.78
C ARG A 108 -25.72 -5.58 12.06
N SER A 109 -26.49 -4.57 12.50
CA SER A 109 -27.36 -4.68 13.68
C SER A 109 -28.46 -5.73 13.50
N GLN A 110 -29.08 -5.80 12.32
CA GLN A 110 -30.09 -6.82 12.02
C GLN A 110 -29.49 -8.23 11.95
N SER A 111 -28.30 -8.38 11.37
CA SER A 111 -27.58 -9.65 11.32
C SER A 111 -27.23 -10.18 12.73
N VAL A 112 -26.84 -9.31 13.65
CA VAL A 112 -26.57 -9.68 15.05
C VAL A 112 -27.85 -10.11 15.78
N GLN A 113 -28.97 -9.40 15.57
CA GLN A 113 -30.26 -9.76 16.17
C GLN A 113 -30.82 -11.08 15.65
N ALA A 114 -30.57 -11.42 14.39
CA ALA A 114 -30.98 -12.70 13.78
C ALA A 114 -30.18 -13.90 14.31
N MET A 115 -28.97 -13.69 14.83
CA MET A 115 -28.09 -14.75 15.34
C MET A 115 -28.33 -15.10 16.82
N ILE A 116 -29.15 -14.30 17.52
CA ILE A 116 -29.48 -14.47 18.95
C ILE A 116 -30.87 -15.14 19.13
N LYS A 117 -31.65 -15.31 18.05
CA LYS A 117 -32.91 -16.06 18.02
C LYS A 117 -32.70 -17.48 17.53
#